data_AF-A0A418VQB7-F1
#
_entry.id   AF-A0A418VQB7-F1
#
_cell.length_a   1.000
_cell.length_b   1.000
_cell.length_c   1.000
_cell.angle_alpha   90.00
_cell.angle_beta   90.00
_cell.angle_gamma   90.00
#
_symmetry.space_group_name_H-M   'P 1'
#
loop_
_entity.id
_entity.type
_entity.pdbx_description
1 polymer ?
#
loop_
_entity_poly.entity_id
_entity_poly.type
_entity_poly.pdbx_seq_one_letter_code
_entity_poly.pdbx_strand_id
1 'polypeptide(L)' 'MARIPGGKTKLGFAKEALDLLEAGQIRRWQVINRLIHVGISSVEANLIADRGTLPHHTLKRLLEA' A
#
# COMPACT_ATOMS: atom_id res chain seq x y z
N MET A 1 17.39 4.26 0.12
CA MET A 1 16.18 3.64 -0.45
C MET A 1 15.80 2.46 0.43
N ALA A 2 14.65 2.51 1.10
CA ALA A 2 14.24 1.43 2.00
C ALA A 2 13.82 0.20 1.17
N ARG A 3 14.29 -0.99 1.58
CA ARG A 3 14.13 -2.23 0.82
C ARG A 3 12.80 -2.88 1.19
N ILE A 4 11.98 -3.22 0.20
CA ILE A 4 10.75 -3.98 0.43
C ILE A 4 11.14 -5.39 0.90
N PRO A 5 10.69 -5.85 2.07
CA PRO A 5 11.07 -7.15 2.59
C PRO A 5 10.52 -8.28 1.70
N GLY A 6 11.39 -9.22 1.30
CA GLY A 6 10.98 -10.52 0.76
C GLY A 6 10.65 -10.59 -0.74
N GLY A 7 11.39 -9.91 -1.62
CA GLY A 7 11.23 -10.06 -3.09
C GLY A 7 9.87 -9.61 -3.64
N LYS A 8 9.02 -9.02 -2.80
CA LYS A 8 7.70 -8.50 -3.17
C LYS A 8 7.86 -7.23 -3.99
N THR A 9 7.06 -7.12 -5.05
CA THR A 9 6.92 -5.86 -5.80
C THR A 9 6.24 -4.80 -4.93
N LYS A 10 6.41 -3.52 -5.28
CA LYS A 10 5.69 -2.40 -4.63
C LYS A 10 4.18 -2.65 -4.60
N LEU A 11 3.64 -3.17 -5.71
CA LEU A 11 2.24 -3.57 -5.81
C LEU A 11 1.88 -4.69 -4.83
N GLY A 12 2.68 -5.76 -4.78
CA GLY A 12 2.43 -6.90 -3.88
C GLY A 12 2.43 -6.47 -2.41
N PHE A 13 3.37 -5.60 -2.03
CA PHE A 13 3.45 -5.05 -0.68
C PHE A 13 2.25 -4.15 -0.33
N ALA A 14 1.78 -3.34 -1.28
CA ALA A 14 0.60 -2.49 -1.08
C ALA A 14 -0.70 -3.31 -0.97
N LYS A 15 -0.86 -4.34 -1.81
CA LYS A 15 -2.01 -5.26 -1.75
C LYS A 15 -2.05 -6.02 -0.42
N GLU A 16 -0.93 -6.61 -0.01
CA GLU A 16 -0.83 -7.31 1.27
C GLU A 16 -1.21 -6.41 2.44
N ALA A 17 -0.83 -5.14 2.43
CA ALA A 17 -1.23 -4.21 3.48
C ALA A 17 -2.76 -4.03 3.56
N LEU A 18 -3.46 -4.04 2.42
CA LEU A 18 -4.91 -3.97 2.37
C LEU A 18 -5.55 -5.29 2.79
N ASP A 19 -5.02 -6.43 2.33
CA ASP A 19 -5.51 -7.76 2.71
C ASP A 19 -5.41 -7.96 4.25
N LEU A 20 -4.30 -7.53 4.86
CA LEU A 20 -4.09 -7.59 6.31
C LEU A 20 -5.03 -6.63 7.07
N LEU A 21 -5.44 -5.52 6.45
CA LEU A 21 -6.43 -4.60 7.04
C LEU A 21 -7.83 -5.21 6.99
N GLU A 22 -8.21 -5.78 5.85
CA GLU A 22 -9.49 -6.48 5.67
C GLU A 22 -9.60 -7.67 6.65
N ALA A 23 -8.51 -8.41 6.84
CA ALA A 23 -8.43 -9.49 7.83
C ALA A 23 -8.37 -9.00 9.30
N GLY A 24 -8.35 -7.68 9.55
CA GLY A 24 -8.28 -7.11 10.89
C GLY A 24 -6.95 -7.32 11.62
N GLN A 25 -5.90 -7.74 10.90
CA GLN A 25 -4.59 -8.08 11.47
C GLN A 25 -3.71 -6.83 11.69
N ILE A 26 -3.92 -5.77 10.90
CA ILE A 26 -3.26 -4.49 11.08
C ILE A 26 -4.25 -3.34 11.10
N ARG A 27 -3.87 -2.23 11.72
CA ARG A 27 -4.68 -1.01 11.78
C ARG A 27 -4.45 -0.10 10.58
N ARG A 28 -5.44 0.76 10.29
CA ARG A 28 -5.40 1.79 9.23
C ARG A 28 -4.08 2.56 9.16
N TRP A 29 -3.56 3.03 10.30
CA TRP A 29 -2.30 3.79 10.32
C TRP A 29 -1.08 2.95 9.88
N GLN A 30 -1.09 1.63 10.12
CA GLN A 30 -0.04 0.72 9.66
C GLN A 30 -0.10 0.53 8.14
N VAL A 31 -1.30 0.50 7.55
CA VAL A 31 -1.50 0.50 6.09
C VAL A 31 -0.93 1.77 5.48
N ILE A 32 -1.30 2.94 6.02
CA ILE A 32 -0.83 4.24 5.52
C ILE A 32 0.71 4.29 5.48
N ASN A 33 1.36 3.84 6.56
CA ASN A 33 2.82 3.79 6.61
C ASN A 33 3.42 2.86 5.56
N ARG A 34 2.79 1.70 5.31
CA ARG A 34 3.24 0.75 4.27
C ARG A 34 3.04 1.31 2.87
N LEU A 35 1.96 2.03 2.61
CA LEU A 35 1.71 2.70 1.33
C LEU A 35 2.73 3.82 1.08
N ILE A 36 3.01 4.64 2.10
CA ILE A 36 4.04 5.68 2.01
C ILE A 36 5.41 5.08 1.73
N HIS A 37 5.72 3.93 2.34
CA HIS A 37 6.99 3.22 2.12
C HIS A 37 7.23 2.83 0.66
N VAL A 38 6.16 2.56 -0.11
CA VAL A 38 6.25 2.23 -1.54
C VAL A 38 6.09 3.44 -2.47
N GLY A 39 6.12 4.66 -1.92
CA GLY A 39 6.10 5.91 -2.67
C GLY A 39 4.71 6.48 -2.96
N ILE A 40 3.67 5.99 -2.26
CA ILE A 40 2.34 6.59 -2.34
C ILE A 40 2.32 7.82 -1.42
N SER A 41 1.77 8.94 -1.89
CA SER A 41 1.68 10.15 -1.08
C SER A 41 0.82 9.93 0.17
N SER A 42 1.06 10.69 1.24
CA SER A 42 0.27 10.57 2.48
C SER A 42 -1.23 10.82 2.26
N VAL A 43 -1.60 11.73 1.36
CA VAL A 43 -2.99 12.02 1.00
C VAL A 43 -3.62 10.82 0.28
N GLU A 44 -2.94 10.30 -0.74
CA GLU A 44 -3.41 9.13 -1.50
C GLU A 44 -3.48 7.88 -0.61
N ALA A 45 -2.50 7.68 0.27
CA ALA A 45 -2.47 6.57 1.23
C ALA A 45 -3.64 6.61 2.22
N ASN A 46 -4.04 7.80 2.69
CA ASN A 46 -5.23 7.94 3.54
C ASN A 46 -6.50 7.53 2.77
N LEU A 47 -6.67 8.00 1.53
CA LEU A 47 -7.82 7.66 0.70
C LEU A 47 -7.89 6.17 0.40
N ILE A 48 -6.76 5.54 0.11
CA ILE A 48 -6.65 4.10 -0.12
C ILE A 48 -7.01 3.33 1.14
N ALA A 49 -6.49 3.73 2.30
CA ALA A 49 -6.76 3.06 3.57
C ALA A 49 -8.22 3.21 4.02
N ASP A 50 -8.90 4.30 3.66
CA ASP A 50 -10.35 4.48 3.90
C ASP A 50 -11.20 3.65 2.94
N ARG A 51 -10.82 3.57 1.68
CA ARG A 51 -11.56 2.82 0.65
C ARG A 51 -11.29 1.32 0.68
N GLY A 52 -10.17 0.90 1.26
CA GLY A 52 -9.72 -0.49 1.26
C GLY A 52 -9.25 -0.99 -0.11
N THR A 53 -9.08 -0.13 -1.11
CA THR A 53 -8.73 -0.53 -2.48
C THR A 53 -7.71 0.42 -3.12
N LEU A 54 -6.92 -0.12 -4.05
CA LEU A 54 -5.95 0.66 -4.84
C LEU A 54 -6.62 1.23 -6.10
N PRO A 55 -6.63 2.57 -6.29
CA PRO A 55 -7.07 3.19 -7.54
C PRO A 55 -6.26 2.72 -8.75
N HIS A 56 -6.89 2.72 -9.93
CA HIS A 56 -6.26 2.26 -11.17
C HIS A 56 -4.95 3.01 -11.51
N HIS A 57 -4.91 4.33 -11.27
CA HIS A 57 -3.70 5.12 -11.49
C HIS A 57 -2.56 4.73 -10.52
N THR A 58 -2.88 4.40 -9.27
CA THR A 58 -1.92 3.90 -8.27
C THR A 58 -1.40 2.53 -8.69
N LEU A 59 -2.28 1.64 -9.14
CA LEU A 59 -1.90 0.31 -9.66
C LEU A 59 -0.89 0.43 -10.80
N LYS A 60 -1.18 1.29 -11.80
CA LYS A 60 -0.28 1.53 -12.93
C LYS A 60 1.09 2.03 -12.46
N ARG A 61 1.11 3.02 -11.57
CA ARG A 61 2.36 3.57 -11.02
C ARG A 61 3.20 2.53 -10.28
N LEU A 62 2.58 1.63 -9.52
CA LEU A 62 3.27 0.59 -8.76
C LEU A 62 3.76 -0.58 -9.64
N LEU A 63 3.22 -0.72 -10.86
CA LEU A 63 3.67 -1.69 -11.85
C LEU A 63 4.86 -1.18 -12.68
N GLU A 64 4.91 0.12 -12.93
CA GLU A 64 5.94 0.78 -13.74
C GLU A 64 7.23 1.11 -12.95
N ALA A 65 7.25 0.88 -11.63
CA ALA A 65 8.28 1.38 -10.70
C ALA A 65 9.01 0.29 -9.92
#